data_AF-A0A0M7ELW8-F1
#
_entry.id   AF-A0A0M7ELW8-F1
#
_cell.length_a   1.000
_cell.length_b   1.000
_cell.length_c   1.000
_cell.angle_alpha   90.00
_cell.angle_beta   90.00
_cell.angle_gamma   90.00
#
_symmetry.space_group_name_H-M   'P 1'
#
loop_
_entity.id
_entity.type
_entity.pdbx_description
1 polymer ?
#
loop_
_entity_poly.entity_id
_entity_poly.type
_entity_poly.pdbx_seq_one_letter_code
_entity_poly.pdbx_strand_id
1 'polypeptide(L)'
;MNTTVIKWLASVGFGLLIGRAAYGVINSLLQMAFGLDQPGAPLDPVALDRMLITGSVLCLVVAVVVAVALLRVADNRRRIAWGCLVLGVTLLLTLLAALPGMDLGGHPAGSADARDANTALFFWLLIFGLPYLGGGLALTIGGAVMLRKFRLAAPRA
;
A
#
# COMPACT_ATOMS: atom_id res chain seq x y z
N MET A 1 12.50 -1.58 28.68
CA MET A 1 12.04 -0.48 27.81
C MET A 1 10.60 -0.14 28.18
N ASN A 2 10.24 1.13 28.36
CA ASN A 2 8.93 1.54 28.89
C ASN A 2 7.79 1.15 27.90
N THR A 3 6.72 0.52 28.39
CA THR A 3 5.56 0.08 27.60
C THR A 3 4.94 1.21 26.78
N THR A 4 4.95 2.44 27.31
CA THR A 4 4.46 3.64 26.61
C THR A 4 5.34 4.00 25.40
N VAL A 5 6.66 3.79 25.50
CA VAL A 5 7.58 4.07 24.39
C VAL A 5 7.38 3.06 23.26
N ILE A 6 7.25 1.77 23.60
CA ILE A 6 6.92 0.72 22.62
C ILE A 6 5.58 1.02 21.94
N LYS A 7 4.61 1.55 22.70
CA LYS A 7 3.30 1.95 22.20
C LYS A 7 3.41 2.96 21.06
N TRP A 8 4.21 3.99 21.30
CA TRP A 8 4.44 5.08 20.37
C TRP A 8 5.22 4.63 19.14
N LEU A 9 6.35 3.95 19.35
CA LEU A 9 7.20 3.46 18.27
C LEU A 9 6.45 2.53 17.32
N ALA A 10 5.66 1.58 17.84
CA ALA A 10 4.88 0.69 16.99
C ALA A 10 3.82 1.44 16.17
N SER A 11 3.11 2.39 16.79
CA SER A 11 2.04 3.13 16.11
C SER A 11 2.59 4.03 15.00
N VAL A 12 3.69 4.75 15.29
CA VAL A 12 4.37 5.60 14.30
C VAL A 12 4.99 4.76 13.19
N GLY A 13 5.66 3.66 13.55
CA GLY A 13 6.27 2.74 12.57
C GLY A 13 5.23 2.18 11.60
N PHE A 14 4.11 1.65 12.10
CA PHE A 14 3.04 1.19 11.23
C PHE A 14 2.39 2.32 10.44
N GLY A 15 2.18 3.50 11.03
CA GLY A 15 1.67 4.67 10.33
C GLY A 15 2.53 5.05 9.13
N LEU A 16 3.85 5.16 9.32
CA LEU A 16 4.79 5.49 8.25
C LEU A 16 4.83 4.42 7.16
N LEU A 17 4.89 3.14 7.53
CA LEU A 17 4.90 2.03 6.56
C LEU A 17 3.61 2.00 5.73
N ILE A 18 2.45 2.18 6.38
CA ILE A 18 1.15 2.19 5.72
C ILE A 18 1.00 3.43 4.83
N GLY A 19 1.37 4.61 5.30
CA GLY A 19 1.36 5.83 4.50
C GLY A 19 2.26 5.72 3.27
N ARG A 20 3.45 5.13 3.41
CA ARG A 20 4.37 4.89 2.29
C ARG A 20 3.83 3.85 1.30
N ALA A 21 3.21 2.79 1.79
CA ALA A 21 2.58 1.78 0.94
C ALA A 21 1.38 2.37 0.19
N ALA A 22 0.57 3.20 0.85
CA ALA A 22 -0.59 3.87 0.29
C ALA A 22 -0.25 4.85 -0.84
N TYR A 23 1.01 5.31 -0.92
CA TYR A 23 1.48 6.15 -2.02
C TYR A 23 1.19 5.51 -3.38
N GLY A 24 1.32 4.19 -3.53
CA GLY A 24 1.04 3.53 -4.80
C GLY A 24 -0.41 3.74 -5.27
N VAL A 25 -1.37 3.59 -4.35
CA VAL A 25 -2.80 3.84 -4.63
C VAL A 25 -3.06 5.32 -4.90
N ILE A 26 -2.55 6.20 -4.02
CA ILE A 26 -2.75 7.65 -4.12
C ILE A 26 -2.17 8.19 -5.42
N ASN A 27 -0.96 7.75 -5.78
CA ASN A 27 -0.29 8.16 -7.00
C ASN A 27 -1.10 7.79 -8.25
N SER A 28 -1.61 6.56 -8.35
CA SER A 28 -2.44 6.16 -9.50
C SER A 28 -3.70 7.03 -9.62
N LEU A 29 -4.38 7.32 -8.50
CA LEU A 29 -5.55 8.20 -8.49
C LEU A 29 -5.21 9.64 -8.87
N LEU A 30 -4.07 10.15 -8.41
CA LEU A 30 -3.62 11.50 -8.74
C LEU A 30 -3.20 11.62 -10.21
N GLN A 31 -2.57 10.59 -10.80
CA GLN A 31 -2.26 10.59 -12.24
C GLN A 31 -3.54 10.74 -13.06
N MET A 32 -4.59 9.99 -12.72
CA MET A 32 -5.91 10.10 -13.35
C MET A 32 -6.57 11.47 -13.12
N ALA A 33 -6.49 12.01 -11.89
CA ALA A 33 -7.11 13.28 -11.55
C ALA A 33 -6.42 14.50 -12.19
N PHE A 34 -5.11 14.44 -12.38
CA PHE A 34 -4.30 15.50 -13.00
C PHE A 34 -4.11 15.28 -14.53
N GLY A 35 -4.67 14.20 -15.10
CA GLY A 35 -4.60 13.90 -16.53
C GLY A 35 -3.20 13.55 -17.03
N LEU A 36 -2.32 13.05 -16.14
CA LEU A 36 -0.94 12.68 -16.45
C LEU A 36 -0.81 11.23 -16.97
N ASP A 37 -1.93 10.55 -17.15
CA ASP A 37 -2.06 9.18 -17.66
C ASP A 37 -2.21 9.11 -19.19
N GLN A 38 -2.24 10.25 -19.89
CA GLN A 38 -2.39 10.30 -21.35
C GLN A 38 -1.08 9.97 -22.09
N PRO A 39 -1.05 8.91 -22.92
CA PRO A 39 0.14 8.56 -23.69
C PRO A 39 0.42 9.63 -24.76
N GLY A 40 1.65 10.17 -24.75
CA GLY A 40 2.14 11.13 -25.76
C GLY A 40 1.85 12.61 -25.47
N ALA A 41 1.15 12.93 -24.37
CA ALA A 41 0.99 14.30 -23.93
C ALA A 41 2.32 14.83 -23.33
N PRO A 42 2.74 16.06 -23.64
CA PRO A 42 3.91 16.66 -22.99
C PRO A 42 3.64 16.80 -21.48
N LEU A 43 4.56 16.28 -20.67
CA LEU A 43 4.51 16.39 -19.22
C LEU A 43 4.65 17.86 -18.81
N ASP A 44 3.57 18.43 -18.27
CA ASP A 44 3.61 19.76 -17.64
C ASP A 44 4.33 19.66 -16.29
N PRO A 45 5.52 20.30 -16.14
CA PRO A 45 6.28 20.23 -14.90
C PRO A 45 5.54 20.83 -13.70
N VAL A 46 4.68 21.84 -13.93
CA VAL A 46 3.91 22.48 -12.86
C VAL A 46 2.81 21.56 -12.35
N ALA A 47 2.14 20.84 -13.25
CA ALA A 47 1.14 19.85 -12.90
C ALA A 47 1.78 18.67 -12.13
N LEU A 48 2.96 18.21 -12.57
CA LEU A 48 3.71 17.15 -11.89
C LEU A 48 4.12 17.56 -10.47
N ASP A 49 4.67 18.77 -10.28
CA ASP A 49 5.06 19.26 -8.96
C ASP A 49 3.86 19.35 -8.01
N ARG A 50 2.73 19.87 -8.49
CA ARG A 50 1.48 19.93 -7.70
C ARG A 50 0.98 18.54 -7.33
N MET A 51 1.06 17.59 -8.25
CA MET A 51 0.68 16.19 -8.02
C MET A 51 1.57 15.55 -6.94
N LEU A 52 2.90 15.71 -7.05
CA LEU A 52 3.86 15.17 -6.08
C LEU A 52 3.68 15.78 -4.69
N ILE A 53 3.50 17.10 -4.60
CA ILE A 53 3.20 17.78 -3.33
C ILE A 53 1.90 17.24 -2.74
N THR A 54 0.83 17.19 -3.52
CA THR A 54 -0.48 16.69 -3.07
C THR A 54 -0.39 15.24 -2.59
N GLY A 55 0.28 14.37 -3.34
CA GLY A 55 0.51 12.98 -2.98
C GLY A 55 1.31 12.83 -1.68
N SER A 56 2.36 13.63 -1.51
CA SER A 56 3.17 13.62 -0.28
C SER A 56 2.37 14.04 0.95
N VAL A 57 1.53 15.07 0.83
CA VAL A 57 0.64 15.55 1.89
C VAL A 57 -0.40 14.49 2.23
N LEU A 58 -1.05 13.88 1.23
CA LEU A 58 -2.03 12.81 1.45
C LEU A 58 -1.40 11.59 2.14
N CYS A 59 -0.21 11.16 1.72
CA CYS A 59 0.52 10.08 2.39
C CYS A 59 0.87 10.40 3.85
N LEU A 60 1.26 11.65 4.13
CA LEU A 60 1.52 12.09 5.49
C LEU A 60 0.24 12.07 6.33
N VAL A 61 -0.88 12.55 5.79
CA VAL A 61 -2.19 12.50 6.45
C VAL A 61 -2.59 11.05 6.75
N VAL A 62 -2.45 10.13 5.79
CA VAL A 62 -2.73 8.70 6.01
C VAL A 62 -1.84 8.14 7.13
N ALA A 63 -0.54 8.44 7.12
CA ALA A 63 0.38 7.98 8.16
C ALA A 63 -0.03 8.46 9.56
N VAL A 64 -0.40 9.74 9.68
CA VAL A 64 -0.86 10.34 10.94
C VAL A 64 -2.18 9.70 11.40
N VAL A 65 -3.16 9.57 10.51
CA VAL A 65 -4.47 8.98 10.83
C VAL A 65 -4.31 7.55 11.33
N VAL A 66 -3.50 6.74 10.65
CA VAL A 66 -3.21 5.36 11.04
C VAL A 66 -2.49 5.30 12.38
N ALA A 67 -1.48 6.13 12.60
CA ALA A 67 -0.76 6.18 13.87
C ALA A 67 -1.70 6.56 15.03
N VAL A 68 -2.56 7.57 14.84
CA VAL A 68 -3.56 7.98 15.84
C VAL A 68 -4.57 6.86 16.10
N ALA A 69 -5.06 6.19 15.06
CA ALA A 69 -5.98 5.06 15.21
C ALA A 69 -5.35 3.91 16.01
N LEU A 70 -4.09 3.58 15.73
CA LEU A 70 -3.35 2.53 16.46
C LEU A 70 -3.03 2.94 17.91
N LEU A 71 -2.79 4.22 18.18
CA LEU A 71 -2.59 4.74 19.54
C LEU A 71 -3.83 4.59 20.42
N ARG A 72 -5.04 4.60 19.83
CA ARG A 72 -6.30 4.38 20.56
C ARG A 72 -6.50 2.93 21.01
N VAL A 73 -5.78 1.97 20.42
CA VAL A 73 -5.85 0.57 20.85
C VAL A 73 -5.09 0.39 22.17
N ALA A 74 -5.77 -0.01 23.24
CA ALA A 74 -5.16 -0.19 24.56
C ALA A 74 -4.13 -1.34 24.58
N ASP A 75 -4.52 -2.50 24.04
CA ASP A 75 -3.66 -3.69 24.02
C ASP A 75 -2.59 -3.63 22.93
N ASN A 76 -1.31 -3.76 23.34
CA ASN A 76 -0.18 -3.82 22.42
C ASN A 76 -0.28 -4.97 21.41
N ARG A 77 -0.80 -6.14 21.83
CA ARG A 77 -0.98 -7.31 20.95
C ARG A 77 -2.02 -7.06 19.86
N ARG A 78 -3.16 -6.44 20.22
CA ARG A 78 -4.19 -6.06 19.23
C ARG A 78 -3.70 -4.97 18.30
N ARG A 79 -2.88 -4.03 18.79
CA ARG A 79 -2.29 -2.99 17.95
C ARG A 79 -1.42 -3.57 16.84
N ILE A 80 -0.51 -4.48 17.18
CA ILE A 80 0.35 -5.14 16.19
C ILE A 80 -0.50 -5.90 15.17
N ALA A 81 -1.53 -6.61 15.64
CA ALA A 81 -2.42 -7.36 14.75
C ALA A 81 -3.18 -6.45 13.78
N TRP A 82 -3.69 -5.30 14.24
CA TRP A 82 -4.30 -4.28 13.39
C TRP A 82 -3.29 -3.65 12.42
N GLY A 83 -2.07 -3.33 12.90
CA GLY A 83 -1.00 -2.80 12.07
C GLY A 83 -0.65 -3.74 10.92
N CYS A 84 -0.45 -5.04 11.21
CA CYS A 84 -0.21 -6.06 10.20
C CYS A 84 -1.39 -6.20 9.23
N LEU A 85 -2.63 -6.24 9.73
CA LEU A 85 -3.80 -6.37 8.86
C LEU A 85 -3.93 -5.19 7.90
N VAL A 86 -3.87 -3.96 8.42
CA VAL A 86 -4.01 -2.76 7.59
C VAL A 86 -2.86 -2.66 6.59
N LEU A 87 -1.62 -2.87 7.03
CA LEU A 87 -0.46 -2.88 6.13
C LEU A 87 -0.61 -3.94 5.04
N GLY A 88 -1.01 -5.16 5.39
CA GLY A 88 -1.23 -6.24 4.42
C GLY A 88 -2.27 -5.86 3.36
N VAL A 89 -3.41 -5.31 3.79
CA VAL A 89 -4.46 -4.82 2.87
C VAL A 89 -3.94 -3.68 2.00
N THR A 90 -3.19 -2.72 2.56
CA THR A 90 -2.62 -1.62 1.79
C THR A 90 -1.66 -2.12 0.71
N LEU A 91 -0.81 -3.11 1.02
CA LEU A 91 0.09 -3.71 0.02
C LEU A 91 -0.67 -4.38 -1.13
N LEU A 92 -1.76 -5.08 -0.82
CA LEU A 92 -2.62 -5.72 -1.83
C LEU A 92 -3.35 -4.69 -2.69
N LEU A 93 -3.84 -3.59 -2.09
CA LEU A 93 -4.45 -2.49 -2.84
C LEU A 93 -3.45 -1.76 -3.71
N THR A 94 -2.22 -1.56 -3.25
CA THR A 94 -1.13 -0.99 -4.05
C THR A 94 -0.78 -1.86 -5.24
N LEU A 95 -0.75 -3.18 -5.05
CA LEU A 95 -0.58 -4.12 -6.14
C LEU A 95 -1.71 -4.00 -7.18
N LEU A 96 -2.95 -3.93 -6.71
CA LEU A 96 -4.12 -3.79 -7.58
C LEU A 96 -4.12 -2.45 -8.35
N ALA A 97 -3.74 -1.36 -7.69
CA ALA A 97 -3.69 -0.02 -8.26
C ALA A 97 -2.57 0.16 -9.30
N ALA A 98 -1.61 -0.76 -9.37
CA ALA A 98 -0.55 -0.75 -10.38
C ALA A 98 -0.98 -1.40 -11.70
N LEU A 99 -1.99 -2.27 -11.70
CA LEU A 99 -2.43 -3.01 -12.90
C LEU A 99 -2.88 -2.11 -14.06
N PRO A 100 -3.62 -0.99 -13.85
CA PRO A 100 -4.06 -0.13 -14.95
C PRO A 100 -2.91 0.53 -15.71
N GLY A 101 -1.75 0.70 -15.08
CA GLY A 101 -0.56 1.26 -15.72
C GLY A 101 0.25 0.26 -16.54
N MET A 102 -0.20 -0.99 -16.66
CA MET A 102 0.50 -2.03 -17.41
C MET A 102 -0.10 -2.24 -18.78
N ASP A 103 0.77 -2.52 -19.74
CA ASP A 103 0.36 -3.03 -21.03
C ASP A 103 0.00 -4.52 -20.93
N LEU A 104 -1.27 -4.79 -20.70
CA LEU A 104 -1.83 -6.14 -20.51
C LEU A 104 -2.35 -6.78 -21.81
N GLY A 105 -1.96 -6.27 -22.99
CA GLY A 105 -2.35 -6.88 -24.25
C GLY A 105 -2.80 -5.91 -25.34
N GLY A 106 -2.23 -4.70 -25.39
CA GLY A 106 -2.49 -3.75 -26.48
C GLY A 106 -1.87 -4.15 -27.82
N HIS A 107 -1.06 -5.21 -27.84
CA HIS A 107 -0.20 -5.57 -28.97
C HIS A 107 -0.68 -6.82 -29.71
N PRO A 108 -0.57 -6.87 -31.05
CA PRO A 108 -0.92 -8.05 -31.83
C PRO A 108 -0.06 -9.26 -31.43
N ALA A 109 -0.69 -10.42 -31.31
CA ALA A 109 -0.04 -11.66 -30.89
C ALA A 109 1.15 -12.01 -31.80
N GLY A 110 2.31 -12.28 -31.21
CA GLY A 110 3.55 -12.62 -31.93
C GLY A 110 4.39 -11.43 -32.40
N SER A 111 3.95 -10.19 -32.18
CA SER A 111 4.76 -8.98 -32.44
C SER A 111 5.96 -8.86 -31.49
N ALA A 112 6.96 -8.07 -31.88
CA ALA A 112 8.09 -7.75 -31.01
C ALA A 112 7.63 -7.03 -29.73
N ASP A 113 6.70 -6.10 -29.87
CA ASP A 113 6.14 -5.30 -28.77
C ASP A 113 5.36 -6.17 -27.77
N ALA A 114 4.59 -7.17 -28.26
CA ALA A 114 3.92 -8.12 -27.39
C ALA A 114 4.91 -8.97 -26.56
N ARG A 115 6.07 -9.32 -27.13
CA ARG A 115 7.11 -10.06 -26.40
C ARG A 115 7.80 -9.19 -25.35
N ASP A 116 8.04 -7.92 -25.67
CA ASP A 116 8.64 -6.97 -24.74
C ASP A 116 7.70 -6.69 -23.56
N ALA A 117 6.42 -6.40 -23.84
CA ALA A 117 5.39 -6.22 -22.81
C ALA A 117 5.24 -7.44 -21.89
N ASN A 118 5.22 -8.66 -22.45
CA ASN A 118 5.17 -9.89 -21.66
C ASN A 118 6.41 -10.08 -20.78
N THR A 119 7.59 -9.73 -21.28
CA THR A 119 8.85 -9.82 -20.53
C THR A 119 8.85 -8.80 -19.38
N ALA A 120 8.44 -7.56 -19.65
CA ALA A 120 8.29 -6.52 -18.65
C ALA A 120 7.30 -6.91 -17.55
N LEU A 121 6.14 -7.48 -17.92
CA LEU A 121 5.14 -7.97 -16.98
C LEU A 121 5.67 -9.12 -16.12
N PHE A 122 6.42 -10.06 -16.70
CA PHE A 122 7.03 -11.15 -15.96
C PHE A 122 8.00 -10.64 -14.89
N PHE A 123 8.91 -9.72 -15.25
CA PHE A 123 9.85 -9.14 -14.29
C PHE A 123 9.15 -8.27 -13.25
N TRP A 124 8.13 -7.51 -13.64
CA TRP A 124 7.33 -6.74 -12.70
C TRP A 124 6.64 -7.66 -11.68
N LEU A 125 6.05 -8.76 -12.14
CA LEU A 125 5.43 -9.75 -11.25
C LEU A 125 6.47 -10.38 -10.32
N LEU A 126 7.68 -10.66 -10.78
CA LEU A 126 8.71 -11.25 -9.93
C LEU A 126 9.24 -10.27 -8.88
N ILE A 127 9.52 -9.03 -9.28
CA ILE A 127 10.20 -8.02 -8.46
C ILE A 127 9.23 -7.31 -7.51
N PHE A 128 8.04 -6.98 -8.00
CA PHE A 128 7.03 -6.24 -7.26
C PHE A 128 5.82 -7.13 -6.94
N GLY A 129 5.29 -7.83 -7.95
CA GLY A 129 4.06 -8.61 -7.80
C GLY A 129 4.09 -9.61 -6.66
N LEU A 130 5.06 -10.53 -6.68
CA LEU A 130 5.19 -11.64 -5.74
C LEU A 130 5.46 -11.14 -4.31
N PRO A 131 6.38 -10.18 -4.08
CA PRO A 131 6.60 -9.65 -2.74
C PRO A 131 5.38 -8.91 -2.16
N TYR A 132 4.70 -8.07 -2.96
CA TYR A 132 3.49 -7.38 -2.50
C TYR A 132 2.33 -8.35 -2.26
N LEU A 133 2.15 -9.35 -3.13
CA LEU A 133 1.11 -10.37 -2.99
C LEU A 133 1.38 -11.27 -1.79
N GLY A 134 2.57 -11.88 -1.73
CA GLY A 134 2.97 -12.79 -0.66
C GLY A 134 3.05 -12.11 0.69
N GLY A 135 3.73 -10.96 0.77
CA GLY A 135 3.82 -10.16 1.98
C GLY A 135 2.47 -9.60 2.42
N GLY A 136 1.68 -9.08 1.46
CA GLY A 136 0.34 -8.56 1.70
C GLY A 136 -0.61 -9.63 2.25
N LEU A 137 -0.64 -10.81 1.64
CA LEU A 137 -1.44 -11.95 2.12
C LEU A 137 -0.97 -12.44 3.49
N ALA A 138 0.33 -12.64 3.68
CA ALA A 138 0.88 -13.10 4.96
C ALA A 138 0.54 -12.16 6.12
N LEU A 139 0.68 -10.84 5.90
CA LEU A 139 0.35 -9.82 6.89
C LEU A 139 -1.15 -9.72 7.15
N THR A 140 -1.98 -9.78 6.09
CA THR A 140 -3.44 -9.73 6.21
C THR A 140 -3.99 -10.93 6.97
N ILE A 141 -3.58 -12.14 6.56
CA ILE A 141 -4.01 -13.40 7.18
C ILE A 141 -3.46 -13.48 8.61
N GLY A 142 -2.18 -13.20 8.82
CA GLY A 142 -1.55 -13.19 10.14
C GLY A 142 -2.23 -12.21 11.10
N GLY A 143 -2.47 -10.98 10.66
CA GLY A 143 -3.20 -9.97 11.43
C GLY A 143 -4.63 -10.41 11.79
N ALA A 144 -5.37 -10.96 10.83
CA ALA A 144 -6.73 -11.46 11.03
C ALA A 144 -6.78 -12.63 12.03
N VAL A 145 -5.87 -13.60 11.91
CA VAL A 145 -5.76 -14.75 12.82
C VAL A 145 -5.42 -14.29 14.24
N MET A 146 -4.46 -13.37 14.39
CA MET A 146 -4.10 -12.79 15.68
C MET A 146 -5.29 -12.07 16.34
N LEU A 147 -6.03 -11.25 15.59
CA LEU A 147 -7.24 -10.57 16.10
C LEU A 147 -8.31 -11.57 16.55
N ARG A 148 -8.55 -12.64 15.79
CA ARG A 148 -9.48 -13.72 16.18
C ARG A 148 -9.04 -14.38 17.48
N LYS A 149 -7.75 -14.73 17.60
CA LYS A 149 -7.20 -15.34 18.82
C LYS A 149 -7.35 -14.43 20.05
N PHE A 150 -7.09 -13.13 19.93
CA PHE A 150 -7.20 -12.18 21.04
C PHE A 150 -8.65 -11.78 21.36
N ARG A 151 -9.60 -12.02 20.45
CA ARG A 151 -11.03 -11.90 20.74
C ARG A 151 -11.52 -13.09 21.57
N LEU A 152 -11.09 -14.30 21.23
CA LEU A 152 -11.45 -15.52 21.94
C LEU A 152 -10.84 -15.61 23.34
N ALA A 153 -9.66 -15.01 23.55
CA ALA A 153 -8.96 -15.00 24.84
C ALA A 153 -9.44 -13.91 25.80
N ALA A 154 -10.33 -13.00 25.38
CA ALA A 154 -10.92 -12.03 26.29
C ALA A 154 -12.06 -12.73 27.06
N PRO A 155 -12.07 -12.72 28.40
CA PRO A 155 -13.21 -13.23 29.16
C PRO A 155 -14.46 -12.48 28.69
N ARG A 156 -15.52 -13.24 28.38
CA ARG A 156 -16.85 -12.66 28.17
C ARG A 156 -17.21 -12.00 29.50
N ALA A 157 -17.20 -10.68 29.54
CA ALA A 157 -17.80 -9.90 30.62
C ALA A 157 -19.30 -10.15 30.65
#